data_AF-A0A917Q2F0-F1
#
_entry.id   AF-A0A917Q2F0-F1
#
_cell.length_a   1.000
_cell.length_b   1.000
_cell.length_c   1.000
_cell.angle_alpha   90.00
_cell.angle_beta   90.00
_cell.angle_gamma   90.00
#
_symmetry.space_group_name_H-M   'P 1'
#
loop_
_entity.id
_entity.type
_entity.pdbx_description
1 polymer ?
#
loop_
_entity_poly.entity_id
_entity_poly.type
_entity_poly.pdbx_seq_one_letter_code
_entity_poly.pdbx_strand_id
1 'polypeptide(L)'
;MRWTIEVFFRETKQQLHLGKCQSRDFDAQIAHVTTTYILYAFLSYFRRVNDYETLGGLFEEIKDDMMEKNLAQRLWEMFDDLLQVVITAIAESGMVDIHVFKVSEEYQYIKTLFENSFLGHQLFDGDNVA
;
A
#
# COMPACT_ATOMS: atom_id res chain seq x y z
N MET A 1 -7.97 35.60 -1.78
CA MET A 1 -8.34 34.92 -0.52
C MET A 1 -9.50 33.95 -0.70
N ARG A 2 -10.72 34.37 -1.11
CA ARG A 2 -11.90 33.50 -1.27
C ARG A 2 -11.65 32.26 -2.14
N TRP A 3 -11.11 32.46 -3.35
CA TRP A 3 -10.81 31.39 -4.30
C TRP A 3 -9.83 30.35 -3.75
N THR A 4 -8.81 30.77 -3.01
CA THR A 4 -7.82 29.88 -2.39
C THR A 4 -8.47 28.94 -1.38
N ILE A 5 -9.43 29.44 -0.59
CA ILE A 5 -10.17 28.64 0.40
C ILE A 5 -11.12 27.65 -0.30
N GLU A 6 -11.76 28.06 -1.40
CA GLU A 6 -12.58 27.15 -2.21
C GLU A 6 -11.76 26.03 -2.84
N VAL A 7 -10.58 26.33 -3.36
CA VAL A 7 -9.65 25.31 -3.88
C VAL A 7 -9.22 24.38 -2.76
N PHE A 8 -8.81 24.90 -1.61
CA PHE A 8 -8.48 24.09 -0.42
C PHE A 8 -9.59 23.08 -0.06
N PHE A 9 -10.83 23.55 0.09
CA PHE A 9 -11.95 22.67 0.45
C PHE A 9 -12.34 21.70 -0.66
N ARG A 10 -12.15 22.07 -1.93
CA ARG A 10 -12.36 21.17 -3.07
C ARG A 10 -11.35 20.02 -3.03
N GLU A 11 -10.07 20.35 -2.93
CA GLU A 11 -8.97 19.37 -2.94
C GLU A 11 -9.03 18.44 -1.72
N THR A 12 -9.25 18.98 -0.51
CA THR A 12 -9.35 18.16 0.71
C THR A 12 -10.55 17.23 0.72
N LYS A 13 -11.69 17.62 0.13
CA LYS A 13 -12.86 16.73 0.00
C LYS A 13 -12.69 15.66 -1.07
N GLN A 14 -12.11 16.03 -2.22
CA GLN A 14 -11.95 15.13 -3.36
C GLN A 14 -10.80 14.13 -3.18
N GLN A 15 -9.61 14.63 -2.82
CA GLN A 15 -8.41 13.81 -2.69
C GLN A 15 -8.30 13.17 -1.29
N LEU A 16 -8.53 13.96 -0.24
CA LEU A 16 -8.28 13.55 1.15
C LEU A 16 -9.53 13.14 1.93
N HIS A 17 -10.67 12.98 1.23
CA HIS A 17 -11.89 12.40 1.80
C HIS A 17 -12.43 13.14 3.04
N LEU A 18 -12.16 14.44 3.15
CA LEU A 18 -12.62 15.26 4.28
C LEU A 18 -14.14 15.14 4.47
N GLY A 19 -14.55 14.77 5.69
CA GLY A 19 -15.97 14.63 6.06
C GLY A 19 -16.60 13.27 5.70
N LYS A 20 -15.84 12.30 5.18
CA LYS A 20 -16.33 10.93 4.94
C LYS A 20 -16.13 9.99 6.14
N CYS A 21 -15.53 10.46 7.23
CA CYS A 21 -15.38 9.69 8.47
C CYS A 21 -16.74 9.21 9.00
N GLN A 22 -16.93 7.89 9.11
CA GLN A 22 -18.16 7.28 9.64
C GLN A 22 -18.05 6.96 11.14
N SER A 23 -16.99 7.40 11.81
CA SER A 23 -16.82 7.16 13.24
C SER A 23 -17.85 7.95 14.05
N ARG A 24 -18.42 7.29 15.05
CA ARG A 24 -19.37 7.89 16.00
C ARG A 24 -18.68 8.58 17.17
N ASP A 25 -17.38 8.38 17.31
CA ASP A 25 -16.54 9.03 18.30
C ASP A 25 -16.10 10.41 17.80
N PHE A 26 -16.26 11.42 18.64
CA PHE A 26 -15.88 12.79 18.34
C PHE A 26 -14.36 12.95 18.24
N ASP A 27 -13.60 12.24 19.08
CA ASP A 27 -12.14 12.30 19.06
C ASP A 27 -11.59 11.72 17.76
N ALA A 28 -12.21 10.65 17.26
CA ALA A 28 -11.87 10.08 15.96
C ALA A 28 -12.21 11.03 14.79
N GLN A 29 -13.31 11.80 14.88
CA GLN A 29 -13.64 12.81 13.88
C GLN A 29 -12.65 13.98 13.91
N ILE A 30 -12.26 14.45 15.09
CA ILE A 30 -11.23 15.49 15.25
C ILE A 30 -9.90 14.99 14.68
N ALA A 31 -9.48 13.78 15.03
CA ALA A 31 -8.24 13.18 14.54
C ALA A 31 -8.26 13.08 13.01
N HIS A 32 -9.38 12.66 12.42
CA HIS A 32 -9.54 12.59 10.97
C HIS A 32 -9.38 13.97 10.31
N VAL A 33 -10.12 15.00 10.76
CA VAL A 33 -10.03 16.35 10.20
C VAL A 33 -8.61 16.92 10.35
N THR A 34 -8.01 16.75 11.53
CA THR A 34 -6.64 17.22 11.82
C THR A 34 -5.64 16.55 10.90
N THR A 35 -5.74 15.23 10.72
CA THR A 35 -4.86 14.46 9.83
C THR A 35 -5.01 14.92 8.38
N THR A 36 -6.24 15.10 7.90
CA THR A 36 -6.50 15.61 6.54
C THR A 36 -5.84 16.98 6.32
N TYR A 37 -5.88 17.88 7.31
CA TYR A 37 -5.30 19.22 7.19
C TYR A 37 -3.77 19.20 7.22
N ILE A 38 -3.18 18.39 8.10
CA ILE A 38 -1.73 18.17 8.15
C ILE A 38 -1.24 17.60 6.81
N LEU A 39 -1.93 16.58 6.28
CA LEU A 39 -1.58 15.95 5.02
C LEU A 39 -1.67 16.94 3.85
N TYR A 40 -2.71 17.78 3.81
CA TYR A 40 -2.82 18.85 2.81
C TYR A 40 -1.66 19.86 2.91
N ALA A 41 -1.21 20.21 4.13
CA ALA A 41 -0.10 21.12 4.31
C ALA A 41 1.21 20.51 3.76
N PHE A 42 1.47 19.23 4.02
CA PHE A 42 2.61 18.51 3.46
C PHE A 42 2.55 18.42 1.93
N LEU A 43 1.41 18.01 1.36
CA LEU A 43 1.22 17.95 -0.09
C LEU A 43 1.39 19.32 -0.76
N SER A 44 0.86 20.38 -0.15
CA SER A 44 1.00 21.74 -0.66
C SER A 44 2.45 22.23 -0.61
N TYR A 45 3.18 21.87 0.44
CA TYR A 45 4.60 22.15 0.55
C TYR A 45 5.40 21.39 -0.52
N PHE A 46 5.14 20.09 -0.67
CA PHE A 46 5.83 19.25 -1.64
C PHE A 46 5.54 19.68 -3.09
N ARG A 47 4.30 20.06 -3.38
CA ARG A 47 3.91 20.69 -4.66
C ARG A 47 4.76 21.92 -4.96
N ARG A 48 5.00 22.77 -3.96
CA ARG A 48 5.81 23.99 -4.12
C ARG A 48 7.30 23.69 -4.31
N VAL A 49 7.82 22.65 -3.69
CA VAL A 49 9.23 22.27 -3.81
C VAL A 49 9.54 21.62 -5.16
N ASN A 50 8.60 20.82 -5.69
CA ASN A 50 8.80 20.04 -6.91
C ASN A 50 8.08 20.62 -8.15
N ASP A 51 7.54 21.84 -8.03
CA ASP A 51 6.93 22.63 -9.12
C ASP A 51 5.82 21.91 -9.90
N TYR A 52 5.02 21.07 -9.21
CA TYR A 52 3.90 20.36 -9.81
C TYR A 52 2.72 21.29 -10.15
N GLU A 53 2.12 21.10 -11.33
CA GLU A 53 0.97 21.90 -11.78
C GLU A 53 -0.31 21.65 -10.97
N THR A 54 -0.58 20.41 -10.57
CA THR A 54 -1.83 20.05 -9.86
C THR A 54 -1.56 19.19 -8.63
N LEU A 55 -2.39 19.38 -7.59
CA LEU A 55 -2.31 18.58 -6.36
C LEU A 55 -2.77 17.13 -6.60
N GLY A 56 -3.73 16.94 -7.50
CA GLY A 56 -4.21 15.60 -7.90
C GLY A 56 -3.14 14.78 -8.61
N GLY A 57 -2.40 15.37 -9.57
CA GLY A 57 -1.28 14.67 -10.22
C GLY A 57 -0.19 14.26 -9.22
N LEU A 58 0.16 15.17 -8.30
CA LEU A 58 1.08 14.86 -7.21
C LEU A 58 0.57 13.73 -6.30
N PHE A 59 -0.72 13.70 -6.01
CA PHE A 59 -1.32 12.66 -5.17
C PHE A 59 -1.26 11.29 -5.84
N GLU A 60 -1.54 11.23 -7.15
CA GLU A 60 -1.45 9.99 -7.93
C GLU A 60 0.00 9.48 -8.00
N GLU A 61 0.98 10.35 -8.28
CA GLU A 61 2.40 9.94 -8.27
C GLU A 61 2.85 9.43 -6.90
N ILE A 62 2.53 10.13 -5.81
CA ILE A 62 2.87 9.67 -4.45
C ILE A 62 2.18 8.34 -4.14
N LYS A 63 0.92 8.17 -4.57
CA LYS A 63 0.16 6.93 -4.36
C LYS A 63 0.82 5.78 -5.12
N ASP A 64 1.23 6.00 -6.36
CA ASP A 64 1.89 4.99 -7.19
C ASP A 64 3.26 4.63 -6.63
N ASP A 65 4.08 5.62 -6.24
CA ASP A 65 5.37 5.42 -5.56
C ASP A 65 5.22 4.65 -4.24
N MET A 66 4.20 4.98 -3.45
CA MET A 66 3.91 4.31 -2.19
C MET A 66 3.42 2.88 -2.43
N MET A 67 2.62 2.67 -3.48
CA MET A 67 2.19 1.34 -3.88
C MET A 67 3.38 0.50 -4.33
N GLU A 68 4.25 1.01 -5.21
CA GLU A 68 5.46 0.33 -5.66
C GLU A 68 6.38 -0.05 -4.50
N LYS A 69 6.65 0.89 -3.58
CA LYS A 69 7.47 0.60 -2.39
C LYS A 69 6.85 -0.44 -1.47
N ASN A 70 5.54 -0.38 -1.25
CA ASN A 70 4.85 -1.38 -0.44
C ASN A 70 4.87 -2.77 -1.12
N LEU A 71 4.71 -2.83 -2.45
CA LEU A 71 4.79 -4.08 -3.20
C LEU A 71 6.20 -4.66 -3.13
N ALA A 72 7.23 -3.84 -3.35
CA ALA A 72 8.63 -4.24 -3.28
C ALA A 72 9.01 -4.74 -1.88
N GLN A 73 8.61 -4.02 -0.83
CA GLN A 73 8.85 -4.43 0.55
C GLN A 73 8.16 -5.77 0.85
N ARG A 74 6.90 -5.93 0.43
CA ARG A 74 6.13 -7.15 0.69
C ARG A 74 6.64 -8.36 -0.10
N LEU A 75 7.12 -8.16 -1.32
CA LEU A 75 7.80 -9.19 -2.10
C LEU A 75 9.12 -9.61 -1.43
N TRP A 76 9.85 -8.64 -0.86
CA TRP A 76 11.08 -8.91 -0.15
C TRP A 76 10.85 -9.71 1.14
N GLU A 77 9.88 -9.32 1.96
CA GLU A 77 9.47 -10.07 3.16
C GLU A 77 9.08 -11.52 2.81
N MET A 78 8.31 -11.70 1.75
CA MET A 78 7.92 -13.03 1.29
C MET A 78 9.09 -13.87 0.77
N PHE A 79 10.07 -13.23 0.12
CA PHE A 79 11.29 -13.90 -0.31
C PHE A 79 12.16 -14.33 0.87
N ASP A 80 12.25 -13.50 1.91
CA ASP A 80 12.97 -13.81 3.14
C ASP A 80 12.33 -14.99 3.89
N ASP A 81 11.00 -15.00 4.00
CA ASP A 81 10.24 -16.13 4.56
C ASP A 81 10.53 -17.43 3.80
N LEU A 82 10.50 -17.38 2.46
CA LEU A 82 10.78 -18.55 1.63
C LEU A 82 12.22 -19.05 1.82
N LEU A 83 13.20 -18.14 1.86
CA LEU A 83 14.59 -18.49 2.14
C LEU A 83 14.74 -19.13 3.50
N GLN A 84 14.04 -18.64 4.53
CA GLN A 84 14.11 -19.20 5.87
C GLN A 84 13.60 -20.65 5.91
N VAL A 85 12.50 -20.95 5.22
CA VAL A 85 11.99 -22.33 5.11
C VAL A 85 13.01 -23.22 4.38
N VAL A 86 13.57 -22.74 3.26
CA VAL A 86 14.58 -23.51 2.51
C VAL A 86 15.84 -23.76 3.34
N ILE A 87 16.35 -22.76 4.06
CA ILE A 87 17.52 -22.89 4.93
C ILE A 87 17.25 -23.89 6.05
N THR A 88 16.05 -23.85 6.66
CA THR A 88 15.66 -24.81 7.71
C THR A 88 15.62 -26.23 7.16
N ALA A 89 15.02 -26.43 5.98
CA ALA A 89 14.99 -27.73 5.32
C ALA A 89 16.39 -28.24 4.97
N ILE A 90 17.31 -27.38 4.49
CA ILE A 90 18.72 -27.75 4.25
C ILE A 90 19.42 -28.09 5.57
N ALA A 91 19.16 -27.38 6.66
CA ALA A 91 19.79 -27.62 7.95
C ALA A 91 19.39 -29.01 8.52
N GLU A 92 18.16 -29.46 8.27
CA GLU A 92 17.66 -30.75 8.76
C GLU A 92 18.11 -31.94 7.90
N SER A 93 18.10 -31.82 6.58
CA SER A 93 18.35 -32.95 5.65
C SER A 93 19.66 -32.86 4.87
N GLY A 94 20.34 -31.71 4.87
CA GLY A 94 21.53 -31.42 4.06
C GLY A 94 21.25 -31.21 2.56
N MET A 95 20.02 -31.48 2.09
CA MET A 95 19.61 -31.39 0.69
C MET A 95 18.15 -30.96 0.57
N VAL A 96 17.85 -29.95 -0.25
CA VAL A 96 16.47 -29.58 -0.57
C VAL A 96 16.08 -30.17 -1.92
N ASP A 97 15.14 -31.11 -1.88
CA ASP A 97 14.42 -31.55 -3.08
C ASP A 97 13.25 -30.59 -3.33
N ILE A 98 13.29 -29.88 -4.45
CA ILE A 98 12.29 -28.88 -4.86
C ILE A 98 10.90 -29.52 -5.03
N HIS A 99 10.82 -30.80 -5.42
CA HIS A 99 9.53 -31.49 -5.59
C HIS A 99 8.89 -31.78 -4.23
N VAL A 100 9.69 -32.21 -3.26
CA VAL A 100 9.20 -32.44 -1.88
C VAL A 100 8.84 -31.12 -1.22
N PHE A 101 9.66 -30.08 -1.42
CA PHE A 101 9.41 -28.74 -0.90
C PHE A 101 8.08 -28.16 -1.40
N LYS A 102 7.74 -28.30 -2.68
CA LYS A 102 6.46 -27.80 -3.22
C LYS A 102 5.22 -28.49 -2.66
N VAL A 103 5.37 -29.68 -2.08
CA VAL A 103 4.30 -30.46 -1.46
C VAL A 103 4.23 -30.21 0.05
N SER A 104 5.24 -29.58 0.64
CA SER A 104 5.32 -29.35 2.07
C SER A 104 4.28 -28.34 2.57
N GLU A 105 3.87 -28.47 3.83
CA GLU A 105 2.86 -27.58 4.43
C GLU A 105 3.34 -26.13 4.48
N GLU A 106 4.64 -25.90 4.65
CA GLU A 106 5.25 -24.58 4.69
C GLU A 106 5.14 -23.85 3.34
N TYR A 107 5.40 -24.57 2.24
CA TYR A 107 5.22 -24.00 0.90
C TYR A 107 3.75 -23.70 0.60
N GLN A 108 2.83 -24.60 0.97
CA GLN A 108 1.40 -24.37 0.79
C GLN A 108 0.88 -23.20 1.65
N TYR A 109 1.42 -23.03 2.86
CA TYR A 109 1.12 -21.89 3.71
C TYR A 109 1.55 -20.57 3.06
N ILE A 110 2.80 -20.48 2.57
CA ILE A 110 3.28 -19.28 1.87
C ILE A 110 2.49 -19.04 0.59
N LYS A 111 2.15 -20.10 -0.16
CA LYS A 111 1.33 -20.01 -1.38
C LYS A 111 -0.06 -19.45 -1.09
N THR A 112 -0.74 -19.96 -0.06
CA THR A 112 -2.07 -19.47 0.33
C THR A 112 -2.01 -18.05 0.91
N LEU A 113 -0.96 -17.71 1.66
CA LEU A 113 -0.73 -16.34 2.13
C LEU A 113 -0.55 -15.36 0.96
N PHE A 114 0.16 -15.78 -0.10
CA PHE A 114 0.34 -15.01 -1.32
C PHE A 114 -0.96 -14.86 -2.13
N GLU A 115 -1.68 -15.95 -2.37
CA GLU A 115 -2.95 -15.95 -3.13
C GLU A 115 -4.02 -15.07 -2.47
N ASN A 116 -4.05 -15.04 -1.14
CA ASN A 116 -4.96 -14.19 -0.37
C ASN A 116 -4.40 -12.78 -0.10
N SER A 117 -3.18 -12.48 -0.54
CA SER A 117 -2.55 -11.16 -0.38
C SER A 117 -3.04 -10.19 -1.45
N PHE A 118 -2.93 -8.90 -1.16
CA PHE A 118 -3.17 -7.80 -2.10
C PHE A 118 -2.40 -7.97 -3.43
N LEU A 119 -1.21 -8.58 -3.38
CA LEU A 119 -0.39 -8.92 -4.54
C LEU A 119 -1.04 -9.96 -5.47
N GLY A 120 -1.73 -10.96 -4.93
CA GLY A 120 -2.43 -11.97 -5.71
C GLY A 120 -3.54 -11.34 -6.56
N HIS A 121 -4.32 -10.45 -5.96
CA HIS A 121 -5.37 -9.71 -6.67
C HIS A 121 -4.79 -8.79 -7.75
N GLN A 122 -3.69 -8.07 -7.51
CA GLN A 122 -3.11 -7.20 -8.54
C GLN A 122 -2.48 -7.95 -9.73
N LEU A 123 -1.91 -9.14 -9.51
CA LEU A 123 -1.23 -9.90 -10.56
C LEU A 123 -2.15 -10.86 -11.32
N PHE A 124 -3.23 -11.35 -10.71
CA PHE A 124 -4.08 -12.40 -11.31
C PHE A 124 -5.53 -11.99 -11.61
N ASP A 125 -6.06 -10.88 -11.07
CA ASP A 125 -7.40 -10.38 -11.48
C ASP A 125 -7.37 -9.57 -12.79
N GLY A 126 -6.18 -9.26 -13.34
CA GLY A 126 -6.02 -8.55 -14.62
C GLY A 126 -6.43 -9.36 -15.86
N ASP A 127 -6.56 -10.69 -15.75
CA ASP A 127 -6.91 -11.58 -16.87
C ASP A 127 -8.42 -11.81 -17.05
N ASN A 128 -9.28 -11.24 -16.18
CA ASN A 128 -10.72 -11.48 -16.20
C ASN A 128 -11.56 -10.27 -16.63
N VAL A 129 -10.97 -9.34 -17.37
CA VAL A 129 -11.70 -8.26 -18.07
C VAL A 129 -11.47 -8.39 -19.58
N ALA A 130 -12.19 -9.34 -20.18
CA ALA A 130 -12.43 -9.45 -21.61
C ALA A 130 -13.94 -9.50 -21.87
#